data_AF-A0A7W8ZRS1-F1
#
_entry.id   AF-A0A7W8ZRS1-F1
#
_cell.length_a   1.000
_cell.length_b   1.000
_cell.length_c   1.000
_cell.angle_alpha   90.00
_cell.angle_beta   90.00
_cell.angle_gamma   90.00
#
_symmetry.space_group_name_H-M   'P 1'
#
loop_
_entity.id
_entity.type
_entity.pdbx_description
1 polymer ?
#
loop_
_entity_poly.entity_id
_entity_poly.type
_entity_poly.pdbx_seq_one_letter_code
_entity_poly.pdbx_strand_id
1 'polypeptide(L)' 'MKMKKEKEIKESGDLAIVPFEPKYSGPFRALNAEWISTYFKMEDKDYQSFDTFKTISK' A
#
# COMPACT_ATOMS: atom_id res chain seq x y z
N MET A 1 -9.04 34.95 -5.08
CA MET A 1 -8.34 33.66 -5.33
C MET A 1 -8.71 32.71 -4.19
N LYS A 2 -9.58 31.71 -4.41
CA LYS A 2 -10.00 30.79 -3.33
C LYS A 2 -8.98 29.66 -3.24
N MET A 3 -8.19 29.64 -2.15
CA MET A 3 -7.37 28.48 -1.80
C MET A 3 -8.29 27.28 -1.57
N LYS A 4 -8.02 26.16 -2.26
CA LYS A 4 -8.70 24.89 -2.00
C LYS A 4 -8.26 24.45 -0.60
N LYS A 5 -9.18 24.41 0.35
CA LYS A 5 -8.94 23.78 1.65
C LYS A 5 -8.51 22.33 1.38
N GLU A 6 -7.36 21.95 1.92
CA GLU A 6 -7.00 20.54 2.07
C GLU A 6 -8.16 19.83 2.77
N LYS A 7 -8.56 18.68 2.21
CA LYS A 7 -9.62 17.87 2.79
C LYS A 7 -9.15 17.42 4.16
N GLU A 8 -9.71 18.03 5.19
CA GLU A 8 -9.58 17.62 6.58
C GLU A 8 -9.98 16.13 6.63
N ILE A 9 -8.99 15.27 6.88
CA ILE A 9 -9.21 13.82 7.03
C ILE A 9 -10.02 13.69 8.31
N LYS A 10 -11.34 13.62 8.14
CA LYS A 10 -12.26 13.35 9.24
C LYS A 10 -11.94 11.94 9.70
N GLU A 11 -11.31 11.79 10.86
CA GLU A 11 -11.08 10.49 11.48
C GLU A 11 -12.44 9.86 11.80
N SER A 12 -12.97 9.09 10.87
CA SER A 12 -13.96 8.05 11.18
C SER A 12 -13.26 7.10 12.15
N GLY A 13 -13.68 7.07 13.41
CA GLY A 13 -12.93 6.50 14.54
C GLY A 13 -12.53 5.02 14.46
N ASP A 14 -12.90 4.32 13.39
CA ASP A 14 -12.57 2.90 13.16
C ASP A 14 -11.36 2.71 12.21
N LEU A 15 -10.84 3.79 11.59
CA LEU A 15 -9.69 3.71 10.68
C LEU A 15 -8.39 4.09 11.39
N ALA A 16 -7.53 3.11 11.64
CA ALA A 16 -6.19 3.33 12.19
C ALA A 16 -5.11 3.07 11.12
N ILE A 17 -4.17 4.02 10.98
CA ILE A 17 -2.92 3.79 10.25
C ILE A 17 -1.96 3.11 11.22
N VAL A 18 -1.61 1.85 10.94
CA VAL A 18 -0.71 1.07 11.78
C VAL A 18 0.65 0.90 11.11
N PRO A 19 1.75 0.74 11.87
CA PRO A 19 3.03 0.34 11.32
C PRO A 19 2.93 -0.98 10.58
N PHE A 20 3.73 -1.13 9.51
CA PHE A 20 3.78 -2.37 8.79
C PHE A 20 4.45 -3.47 9.65
N GLU A 21 3.72 -4.55 9.89
CA GLU A 21 4.19 -5.74 10.59
C GLU A 21 4.44 -6.91 9.61
N PRO A 22 5.38 -7.83 9.91
CA PRO A 22 5.66 -9.00 9.07
C PRO A 22 4.44 -9.86 8.74
N LYS A 23 3.43 -9.88 9.63
CA LYS A 23 2.16 -10.60 9.42
C LYS A 23 1.38 -10.12 8.19
N TYR A 24 1.61 -8.89 7.74
CA TYR A 24 0.95 -8.32 6.55
C TYR A 24 1.67 -8.65 5.24
N SER A 25 2.90 -9.20 5.27
CA SER A 25 3.71 -9.44 4.06
C SER A 25 3.07 -10.39 3.04
N GLY A 26 2.51 -11.52 3.49
CA GLY A 26 1.82 -12.48 2.63
C GLY A 26 0.57 -11.88 1.98
N PRO A 27 -0.40 -11.38 2.78
CA PRO A 27 -1.60 -10.72 2.26
C PRO A 27 -1.29 -9.53 1.34
N PHE A 28 -0.28 -8.72 1.67
CA PHE A 28 0.16 -7.60 0.85
C PHE A 28 0.67 -8.06 -0.52
N ARG A 29 1.50 -9.10 -0.57
CA ARG A 29 1.99 -9.67 -1.83
C ARG A 29 0.84 -10.22 -2.67
N ALA A 30 -0.06 -10.99 -2.07
CA ALA A 30 -1.18 -11.59 -2.77
C ALA A 30 -2.09 -10.53 -3.40
N LEU A 31 -2.46 -9.50 -2.63
CA LEU A 31 -3.30 -8.41 -3.09
C LEU A 31 -2.67 -7.65 -4.26
N ASN A 32 -1.38 -7.30 -4.15
CA ASN A 32 -0.71 -6.56 -5.21
C ASN A 32 -0.54 -7.40 -6.49
N ALA A 33 -0.22 -8.69 -6.36
CA ALA A 33 -0.12 -9.59 -7.52
C ALA A 33 -1.46 -9.74 -8.23
N GLU A 34 -2.56 -9.91 -7.50
CA GLU A 34 -3.91 -9.97 -8.04
C GLU A 34 -4.27 -8.68 -8.79
N TRP A 35 -4.04 -7.52 -8.16
CA TRP A 35 -4.32 -6.21 -8.75
C TRP A 35 -3.53 -5.98 -10.04
N ILE A 36 -2.21 -6.19 -10.02
CA ILE A 36 -1.38 -5.97 -11.19
C ILE A 36 -1.79 -6.94 -12.30
N SER A 37 -1.98 -8.23 -12.02
CA SER A 37 -2.39 -9.21 -13.04
C SER A 37 -3.78 -8.97 -13.63
N THR A 38 -4.66 -8.29 -12.90
CA THR A 38 -6.01 -7.95 -13.38
C THR A 38 -5.99 -6.84 -14.43
N TYR A 39 -5.11 -5.84 -14.25
CA TYR A 39 -5.12 -4.62 -15.07
C TYR A 39 -3.89 -4.47 -15.97
N PHE A 40 -2.84 -5.23 -15.69
CA PHE A 40 -1.53 -5.14 -16.34
C PHE A 40 -0.90 -6.53 -16.52
N LYS A 41 0.18 -6.58 -17.29
CA LYS A 41 1.04 -7.76 -17.38
C LYS A 41 2.13 -7.64 -16.33
N MET A 42 2.23 -8.62 -15.42
CA MET A 42 3.32 -8.71 -14.45
C MET A 42 4.68 -8.80 -15.16
N GLU A 43 5.63 -7.94 -14.77
CA GLU A 43 7.03 -7.99 -15.17
C GLU A 43 7.92 -8.54 -14.05
N ASP A 44 9.12 -9.05 -14.38
CA ASP A 44 10.06 -9.62 -13.41
C ASP A 44 10.43 -8.66 -12.27
N LYS A 45 10.39 -7.35 -12.52
CA LYS A 45 10.63 -6.30 -11.52
C LYS A 45 9.50 -6.13 -10.51
N ASP A 46 8.26 -6.46 -10.89
CA ASP A 46 7.11 -6.39 -9.98
C ASP A 46 7.24 -7.45 -8.88
N TYR A 47 7.74 -8.64 -9.24
CA TYR A 47 8.03 -9.70 -8.27
C TYR A 47 9.15 -9.32 -7.30
N GLN A 48 10.21 -8.65 -7.78
CA GLN A 48 11.32 -8.18 -6.93
C GLN A 48 10.89 -7.10 -5.92
N SER A 49 9.90 -6.30 -6.29
CA SER A 49 9.36 -5.24 -5.43
C SER A 49 8.64 -5.80 -4.20
N PHE A 50 8.06 -7.00 -4.28
CA PHE A 50 7.35 -7.63 -3.15
C PHE A 50 8.25 -8.11 -2.01
N ASP A 51 9.54 -8.30 -2.26
CA ASP A 51 10.51 -8.73 -1.25
C ASP A 51 11.19 -7.56 -0.52
N THR A 52 11.12 -6.35 -1.08
CA THR A 52 11.88 -5.19 -0.60
C THR A 52 11.13 -4.36 0.47
N PHE A 53 9.82 -4.57 0.65
CA PHE A 53 9.01 -3.82 1.63
C PHE A 53 9.29 -4.14 3.10
N LYS A 54 10.26 -5.00 3.42
CA LYS A 54 10.65 -5.34 4.81
C LYS A 54 11.23 -4.16 5.60
N THR A 55 11.58 -3.04 4.96
CA THR A 55 12.33 -1.97 5.62
C THR A 55 11.89 -0.58 5.16
N ILE A 56 10.71 -0.14 5.58
CA ILE A 56 10.45 1.30 5.76
C ILE A 56 10.38 1.54 7.27
N SER A 57 11.54 1.43 7.90
CA SER A 57 11.81 1.97 9.23
C SER A 57 12.88 3.04 9.04
N LYS A 58 12.45 4.29 8.85
CA LYS A 58 13.29 5.47 9.04
C LYS A 58 12.45 6.54 9.72
#